data_AF-A0A4R4MKI6-F1
#
_entry.id   AF-A0A4R4MKI6-F1
#
_cell.length_a   1.000
_cell.length_b   1.000
_cell.length_c   1.000
_cell.angle_alpha   90.00
_cell.angle_beta   90.00
_cell.angle_gamma   90.00
#
_symmetry.space_group_name_H-M   'P 1'
#
loop_
_entity.id
_entity.type
_entity.pdbx_description
1 polymer ?
#
loop_
_entity_poly.entity_id
_entity_poly.type
_entity_poly.pdbx_seq_one_letter_code
_entity_poly.pdbx_strand_id
1 'polypeptide(L)'
;MRGNEMPEFDFRCDGGGCVIVERVAGAVVIRDSKNPYQPGLVFSRKEYADFRRRVRNGRGVWLRRLIGQYVQLAVRFVLARIGSV
;
A
#
# COMPACT_ATOMS: atom_id res chain seq x y z
N MET A 1 -7.51 28.74 1.69
CA MET A 1 -7.04 28.94 3.09
C MET A 1 -6.15 27.75 3.43
N ARG A 2 -4.87 28.00 3.74
CA ARG A 2 -3.88 26.97 4.09
C ARG A 2 -4.12 26.59 5.55
N GLY A 3 -4.51 25.34 5.82
CA GLY A 3 -4.77 24.81 7.17
C GLY A 3 -3.70 23.81 7.61
N ASN A 4 -2.43 24.10 7.32
CA ASN A 4 -1.32 23.36 7.90
C ASN A 4 -1.10 23.87 9.33
N GLU A 5 -0.76 22.95 10.24
CA GLU A 5 -0.49 23.13 11.68
C GLU A 5 -1.71 23.06 12.61
N MET A 6 -2.26 21.85 12.69
CA MET A 6 -2.65 21.30 13.99
C MET A 6 -1.52 20.31 14.37
N PRO A 7 -0.60 20.65 15.29
CA PRO A 7 0.66 19.92 15.49
C PRO A 7 0.49 18.50 16.06
N GLU A 8 -0.74 18.10 16.39
CA GLU A 8 -1.07 16.77 16.92
C GLU A 8 -1.31 15.72 15.82
N PHE A 9 -1.66 16.14 14.59
CA PHE A 9 -2.10 15.21 13.54
C PHE A 9 -1.09 15.10 12.39
N ASP A 10 -0.48 13.92 12.21
CA ASP A 10 0.37 13.61 11.05
C ASP A 10 -0.49 13.18 9.85
N PHE A 11 -0.69 14.10 8.91
CA PHE A 11 -1.44 13.85 7.68
C PHE A 11 -0.60 13.08 6.65
N ARG A 12 -1.16 11.99 6.13
CA ARG A 12 -0.58 11.18 5.04
C ARG A 12 -1.51 11.19 3.85
N CYS A 13 -1.08 11.86 2.78
CA CYS A 13 -1.87 12.05 1.56
C CYS A 13 -1.26 11.32 0.36
N ASP A 14 -2.12 10.86 -0.55
CA ASP A 14 -1.78 10.43 -1.90
C ASP A 14 -2.77 11.02 -2.92
N GLY A 15 -2.66 10.62 -4.19
CA GLY A 15 -3.54 11.09 -5.26
C GLY A 15 -5.02 10.67 -5.13
N GLY A 16 -5.37 9.83 -4.14
CA GLY A 16 -6.73 9.34 -3.88
C GLY A 16 -7.35 9.85 -2.58
N GLY A 17 -6.56 10.38 -1.64
CA GLY A 17 -7.07 10.95 -0.39
C GLY A 17 -6.01 11.19 0.66
N CYS A 18 -6.46 11.60 1.86
CA CYS A 18 -5.61 11.83 3.01
C CYS A 18 -6.14 11.06 4.22
N VAL A 19 -5.23 10.59 5.06
CA VAL A 19 -5.54 10.03 6.37
C VAL A 19 -4.72 10.72 7.44
N ILE A 20 -5.22 10.72 8.66
CA ILE A 20 -4.51 11.17 9.84
C ILE A 20 -3.91 9.94 10.52
N VAL A 21 -2.62 9.99 10.88
CA VAL A 21 -1.91 8.89 11.54
C VAL A 21 -1.35 9.37 12.88
N GLU A 22 -1.90 8.89 13.97
CA GLU A 22 -1.51 9.32 15.32
C GLU A 22 -0.84 8.18 16.08
N ARG A 23 0.04 8.54 17.02
CA ARG A 23 0.66 7.58 17.96
C ARG A 23 0.16 7.86 19.36
N VAL A 24 -0.83 7.10 19.82
CA VAL A 24 -1.48 7.31 21.12
C VAL A 24 -1.23 6.09 22.00
N ALA A 25 -0.69 6.30 23.21
CA ALA A 25 -0.46 5.23 24.19
C ALA A 25 0.26 3.98 23.64
N GLY A 26 1.19 4.18 22.69
CA GLY A 26 1.91 3.08 22.03
C GLY A 26 1.17 2.39 20.89
N ALA A 27 -0.10 2.71 20.65
CA ALA A 27 -0.85 2.31 19.46
C ALA A 27 -0.64 3.29 18.29
N VAL A 28 -1.03 2.87 17.09
CA VAL A 28 -1.15 3.70 15.90
C VAL A 28 -2.62 3.80 15.54
N VAL A 29 -3.16 5.00 15.53
CA VAL A 29 -4.56 5.28 15.18
C VAL A 29 -4.59 5.94 13.81
N ILE A 30 -5.40 5.41 12.90
CA ILE A 30 -5.56 5.95 11.55
C ILE A 30 -7.01 6.41 11.38
N ARG A 31 -7.21 7.67 11.01
CA ARG A 31 -8.53 8.27 10.81
C ARG A 31 -8.65 8.83 9.39
N ASP A 32 -9.87 8.82 8.86
CA ASP A 32 -10.17 9.53 7.64
C ASP A 32 -10.03 11.04 7.88
N SER A 33 -9.22 11.73 7.07
CA SER A 33 -8.98 13.15 7.27
C SER A 33 -10.24 14.01 7.05
N LYS A 34 -11.22 13.47 6.32
CA LYS A 34 -12.50 14.15 6.06
C LYS A 34 -13.47 14.02 7.24
N ASN A 35 -13.25 13.06 8.13
CA ASN A 35 -14.10 12.82 9.30
C ASN A 35 -13.30 12.34 10.52
N PRO A 36 -12.47 13.20 11.12
CA PRO A 36 -11.51 12.80 12.15
C PRO A 36 -12.17 12.33 13.47
N TYR A 37 -13.40 12.74 13.75
CA TYR A 37 -14.07 12.42 15.00
C TYR A 37 -14.78 11.06 15.00
N GLN A 38 -14.84 10.39 13.84
CA GLN A 38 -15.36 9.03 13.77
C GLN A 38 -14.34 7.99 14.26
N PRO A 39 -14.79 6.76 14.61
CA PRO A 39 -13.90 5.67 14.95
C PRO A 39 -12.84 5.44 13.88
N GLY A 40 -11.57 5.47 14.28
CA GLY A 40 -10.44 5.15 13.42
C GLY A 40 -10.04 3.68 13.50
N LEU A 41 -9.16 3.26 12.60
CA LEU A 41 -8.49 1.98 12.70
C LEU A 41 -7.38 2.07 13.75
N VAL A 42 -7.37 1.15 14.71
CA VAL A 42 -6.38 1.12 15.79
C VAL A 42 -5.50 -0.11 15.62
N PHE A 43 -4.18 0.10 15.66
CA PHE A 43 -3.17 -0.94 15.52
C PHE A 43 -2.18 -0.87 16.68
N SER A 44 -1.67 -2.02 17.12
CA SER A 44 -0.36 -2.04 17.78
C SER A 44 0.74 -1.61 16.79
N ARG A 45 1.92 -1.23 17.30
CA ARG A 45 3.08 -0.91 16.45
C ARG A 45 3.44 -2.06 15.50
N LYS A 46 3.36 -3.31 15.97
CA LYS A 46 3.69 -4.50 15.19
C LYS A 46 2.68 -4.73 14.07
N GLU A 47 1.40 -4.65 14.38
CA GLU A 47 0.32 -4.81 13.38
C GLU A 47 0.40 -3.73 12.32
N TYR A 48 0.67 -2.48 12.69
CA TYR A 48 0.84 -1.40 11.73
C TYR A 48 2.03 -1.63 10.80
N ALA A 49 3.17 -2.10 11.33
CA ALA A 49 4.34 -2.45 10.52
C ALA A 49 4.03 -3.58 9.53
N ASP A 50 3.32 -4.62 9.98
CA ASP A 50 2.91 -5.75 9.15
C ASP A 50 1.89 -5.33 8.08
N PHE A 51 0.92 -4.48 8.43
CA PHE A 51 -0.04 -3.90 7.50
C PHE A 51 0.68 -3.15 6.36
N ARG A 52 1.59 -2.23 6.69
CA ARG A 52 2.34 -1.47 5.67
C ARG A 52 3.17 -2.39 4.77
N ARG A 53 3.77 -3.45 5.32
CA ARG A 53 4.53 -4.44 4.55
C ARG A 53 3.63 -5.15 3.54
N ARG A 54 2.44 -5.58 3.96
CA ARG A 54 1.46 -6.24 3.07
C ARG A 54 0.95 -5.30 1.97
N VAL A 55 0.59 -4.07 2.30
CA VAL A 55 0.14 -3.06 1.31
C VAL A 55 1.22 -2.76 0.26
N ARG A 56 2.49 -2.67 0.68
CA ARG A 56 3.61 -2.46 -0.24
C ARG A 56 3.85 -3.67 -1.13
N ASN A 57 3.84 -4.87 -0.56
CA ASN A 57 4.10 -6.10 -1.30
C ASN A 57 2.96 -6.46 -2.26
N GLY A 58 1.70 -6.21 -1.89
CA GLY A 58 0.54 -6.44 -2.75
C GLY A 58 0.62 -5.69 -4.09
N ARG A 59 1.16 -4.46 -4.08
CA ARG A 59 1.44 -3.70 -5.31
C ARG A 59 2.48 -4.38 -6.21
N GLY A 60 3.54 -4.94 -5.62
CA GLY A 60 4.59 -5.66 -6.34
C GLY A 60 4.15 -7.03 -6.89
N VAL A 61 3.21 -7.70 -6.22
CA VAL A 61 2.69 -9.02 -6.64
C VAL A 61 1.93 -8.93 -7.96
N TRP A 62 1.12 -7.89 -8.17
CA TRP A 62 0.40 -7.70 -9.44
C TRP A 62 1.37 -7.47 -10.61
N LEU A 63 2.37 -6.61 -10.41
CA LEU A 63 3.39 -6.35 -11.44
C LEU A 63 4.23 -7.60 -11.76
N ARG A 64 4.62 -8.37 -10.73
CA ARG A 64 5.32 -9.66 -10.90
C ARG A 64 4.48 -10.69 -11.66
N ARG A 65 3.17 -10.74 -11.41
CA ARG A 65 2.25 -11.64 -12.11
C ARG A 65 2.16 -11.30 -13.60
N LEU A 66 2.08 -10.02 -13.94
CA LEU A 66 2.06 -9.58 -15.33
C LEU A 66 3.36 -9.91 -16.06
N ILE A 67 4.51 -9.57 -15.48
CA ILE A 67 5.81 -9.85 -16.10
C ILE A 67 6.03 -11.36 -16.24
N GLY A 68 5.68 -12.15 -15.22
CA GLY A 68 5.79 -13.61 -15.28
C GLY A 68 4.97 -14.24 -16.41
N GLN A 69 3.78 -13.71 -16.70
CA GLN A 69 2.94 -14.20 -17.79
C GLN A 69 3.56 -13.89 -19.16
N TYR A 70 4.14 -12.70 -19.35
CA TYR A 70 4.84 -12.34 -20.59
C TYR A 70 6.10 -13.19 -20.81
N VAL A 71 6.89 -13.44 -19.77
CA VAL A 71 8.10 -14.27 -19.87
C VAL A 71 7.75 -15.71 -20.25
N GLN A 72 6.70 -16.29 -19.68
CA GLN A 72 6.25 -17.64 -20.04
C GLN A 72 5.81 -17.74 -21.51
N LEU A 73 5.13 -16.71 -22.03
CA LEU A 73 4.75 -16.65 -23.44
C LEU A 73 5.97 -16.58 -24.36
N ALA A 74 6.96 -15.75 -24.02
CA ALA A 74 8.20 -15.65 -24.79
C ALA A 74 9.00 -16.97 -24.80
N VAL A 75 9.13 -17.63 -23.64
CA VAL A 75 9.79 -18.96 -23.54
C VAL A 75 9.07 -20.00 -24.38
N ARG A 76 7.73 -20.04 -24.33
CA ARG A 76 6.95 -20.94 -25.19
C ARG A 76 7.17 -20.68 -26.68
N PHE A 77 7.24 -19.41 -27.07
CA PHE A 77 7.47 -19.04 -28.47
C PHE A 77 8.87 -19.46 -28.95
N VAL A 78 9.89 -19.29 -28.10
CA VAL A 78 11.26 -19.75 -28.40
C VAL A 78 11.34 -21.27 -28.47
N LEU A 79 10.76 -21.99 -27.51
CA LEU A 79 10.73 -23.46 -27.51
C LEU A 79 9.96 -24.02 -28.71
N ALA A 80 8.82 -23.43 -29.08
CA ALA A 80 8.06 -23.82 -30.27
C ALA A 80 8.84 -23.60 -31.58
N ARG A 81 9.74 -22.60 -31.61
CA ARG A 81 10.58 -22.31 -32.78
C ARG A 81 11.80 -23.23 -32.87
N ILE A 82 12.32 -23.70 -31.74
CA ILE A 82 13.44 -24.65 -31.69
C ILE A 82 12.97 -26.09 -31.98
N GLY A 83 11.76 -26.47 -31.56
CA GLY A 83 11.19 -27.80 -31.80
C GLY A 83 10.56 -28.03 -33.19
N SER A 84 10.67 -27.07 -34.12
CA SER A 84 10.15 -27.17 -35.50
C SER A 84 11.26 -27.42 -36.55
N VAL A 85 12.40 -27.97 -36.15
CA VAL A 85 13.51 -28.38 -37.04
C VAL A 85 13.65 -29.89 -37.01
#